data_AF-A0A1V5UHP9-F1
#
_entry.id   AF-A0A1V5UHP9-F1
#
_cell.length_a   1.000
_cell.length_b   1.000
_cell.length_c   1.000
_cell.angle_alpha   90.00
_cell.angle_beta   90.00
_cell.angle_gamma   90.00
#
_symmetry.space_group_name_H-M   'P 1'
#
loop_
_entity.id
_entity.type
_entity.pdbx_description
1 polymer ?
#
loop_
_entity_poly.entity_id
_entity_poly.type
_entity_poly.pdbx_seq_one_letter_code
_entity_poly.pdbx_strand_id
1 'polypeptide(L)'
;MNIKKNRYISNVKTVFLFIAVILIGGFCYGRLNLSGASAAGGEAAHDHRNCSHAEGEAAKHEEAKAPSEAYETFSLKDRSAIKTPESHDGHNHGAESAGREKEAAAHGPGDGHDHGSEAAHGALAPEIKIDGLVTEKAVAETVYETVSANATVRFHPDHYAKIVPFVPGRVKQIKARLGDRVKKGQELMVVESVEIFNAKVEYLKNLNRYEVALAKYENIVQMGELGSFTQKNVEEATGSLADAKSQYEKALVARETASKKYERVKKLVDSGVSSRSEQEQAENELRSASIEVESSKSKLENAQKSMSRVEKLSDAKISLKRETADIQTEFYEARQNYDISHKYLAVVGVECEPGGDCKIHELGTFSIYSPIDGIVIENNAVIGGSIDTQTAVMCVGDYDVTAIDIDIYEKDLSRVHNGQRVEIENIYGKTIAGRITYMSNILEQNTRTLKARAEIDENPSLLKIGEFVNCVILAAERKNAVTVPQAAIIEDGGRFLVYIKCGKSYDKVYVKQGHKFRDRVEIIEGVKPGDEVVTVGNYQLFNMSMSNKLELSCDSCK
;
A
#
# COMPACT_ATOMS: atom_id res chain seq x y z
N MET A 1 52.25 -27.47 24.37
CA MET A 1 52.11 -28.82 24.95
C MET A 1 50.71 -29.33 24.67
N ASN A 2 50.64 -30.45 23.97
CA ASN A 2 49.44 -31.18 23.53
C ASN A 2 48.60 -31.73 24.70
N ILE A 3 47.26 -31.63 24.63
CA ILE A 3 46.33 -32.77 24.84
C ILE A 3 45.11 -32.59 23.90
N LYS A 4 44.75 -33.68 23.22
CA LYS A 4 43.82 -33.86 22.09
C LYS A 4 42.35 -33.63 22.47
N LYS A 5 41.61 -32.86 21.65
CA LYS A 5 40.14 -32.95 21.51
C LYS A 5 39.81 -34.02 20.47
N ASN A 6 39.09 -35.07 20.87
CA ASN A 6 38.66 -36.17 20.01
C ASN A 6 37.20 -35.98 19.56
N ARG A 7 36.95 -36.45 18.34
CA ARG A 7 35.71 -36.40 17.54
C ARG A 7 34.50 -37.03 18.23
N TYR A 8 33.32 -36.40 18.11
CA TYR A 8 32.03 -37.09 17.99
C TYR A 8 30.99 -36.14 17.35
N ILE A 9 31.07 -35.98 16.02
CA ILE A 9 29.97 -35.51 15.15
C ILE A 9 29.83 -36.57 14.08
N SER A 10 28.83 -37.44 14.22
CA SER A 10 28.21 -38.25 13.17
C SER A 10 27.09 -39.05 13.83
N ASN A 11 25.90 -39.05 13.23
CA ASN A 11 24.74 -39.91 13.56
C ASN A 11 23.56 -39.25 14.30
N VAL A 12 23.05 -38.12 13.82
CA VAL A 12 21.65 -37.69 14.14
C VAL A 12 20.77 -37.61 12.88
N LYS A 13 21.34 -37.68 11.66
CA LYS A 13 20.56 -37.63 10.40
C LYS A 13 19.98 -38.97 9.93
N THR A 14 20.21 -40.08 10.63
CA THR A 14 19.79 -41.43 10.16
C THR A 14 18.63 -42.05 10.95
N VAL A 15 18.08 -41.35 11.95
CA VAL A 15 16.98 -41.87 12.80
C VAL A 15 15.60 -41.29 12.43
N PHE A 16 15.55 -40.22 11.64
CA PHE A 16 14.29 -39.54 11.28
C PHE A 16 13.54 -40.11 10.07
N LEU A 17 14.03 -41.17 9.43
CA LEU A 17 13.40 -41.75 8.24
C LEU A 17 12.58 -43.04 8.48
N PHE A 18 12.37 -43.46 9.74
CA PHE A 18 11.71 -44.74 10.06
C PHE A 18 10.35 -44.64 10.79
N ILE A 19 9.77 -43.44 10.99
CA ILE A 19 8.45 -43.27 11.64
C ILE A 19 7.48 -42.48 10.72
N ALA A 20 7.48 -42.79 9.43
CA ALA A 20 6.55 -42.18 8.45
C ALA A 20 5.70 -43.21 7.67
N VAL A 21 5.66 -44.48 8.11
CA VAL A 21 4.97 -45.58 7.37
C VAL A 21 3.91 -46.33 8.20
N ILE A 22 3.54 -45.86 9.40
CA ILE A 22 2.49 -46.53 10.23
C ILE A 22 1.34 -45.58 10.61
N LEU A 23 0.84 -44.77 9.66
CA LEU A 23 -0.43 -44.03 9.81
C LEU A 23 -1.19 -43.93 8.47
N ILE A 24 -1.26 -45.03 7.73
CA ILE A 24 -2.26 -45.22 6.65
C ILE A 24 -2.87 -46.60 6.86
N GLY A 25 -4.00 -46.66 7.58
CA GLY A 25 -4.74 -47.91 7.73
C GLY A 25 -5.64 -47.95 8.95
N GLY A 26 -6.83 -47.39 8.82
CA GLY A 26 -7.97 -47.74 9.67
C GLY A 26 -8.47 -46.60 10.54
N PHE A 27 -9.59 -46.00 10.14
CA PHE A 27 -10.83 -45.99 10.93
C PHE A 27 -11.93 -45.32 10.11
N CYS A 28 -12.56 -46.11 9.23
CA CYS A 28 -13.97 -45.94 8.92
C CYS A 28 -14.75 -46.74 9.97
N TYR A 29 -15.61 -46.11 10.76
CA TYR A 29 -16.92 -46.58 11.23
C TYR A 29 -17.40 -45.71 12.39
N GLY A 30 -18.68 -45.30 12.35
CA GLY A 30 -19.41 -44.92 13.57
C GLY A 30 -20.10 -43.56 13.58
N ARG A 31 -21.09 -43.36 12.70
CA ARG A 31 -22.23 -42.46 12.98
C ARG A 31 -23.14 -43.16 14.00
N LEU A 32 -23.46 -42.50 15.11
CA LEU A 32 -24.65 -42.82 15.89
C LEU A 32 -25.25 -41.54 16.49
N ASN A 33 -26.46 -41.27 16.04
CA ASN A 33 -27.45 -40.38 16.65
C ASN A 33 -27.66 -40.74 18.11
N LEU A 34 -27.88 -39.74 18.96
CA LEU A 34 -29.06 -39.74 19.82
C LEU A 34 -29.42 -38.32 20.26
N SER A 35 -30.72 -38.05 20.11
CA SER A 35 -31.49 -36.85 20.34
C SER A 35 -32.09 -36.79 21.75
N GLY A 36 -32.34 -35.57 22.23
CA GLY A 36 -33.39 -35.24 23.22
C GLY A 36 -32.93 -35.32 24.68
N ALA A 37 -33.36 -34.46 25.60
CA ALA A 37 -34.40 -33.43 25.58
C ALA A 37 -34.27 -32.57 26.87
N SER A 38 -34.86 -31.36 26.84
CA SER A 38 -35.73 -30.78 27.90
C SER A 38 -35.13 -30.51 29.30
N ALA A 39 -35.34 -29.40 30.00
CA ALA A 39 -36.07 -28.14 29.83
C ALA A 39 -35.80 -27.26 31.08
N ALA A 40 -36.17 -25.97 30.98
CA ALA A 40 -36.61 -25.05 32.04
C ALA A 40 -35.60 -24.67 33.16
N GLY A 41 -35.49 -23.43 33.61
CA GLY A 41 -36.24 -22.21 33.29
C GLY A 41 -36.00 -21.18 34.40
N GLY A 42 -35.81 -19.91 34.00
CA GLY A 42 -36.15 -18.67 34.72
C GLY A 42 -35.51 -18.38 36.07
N GLU A 43 -35.58 -17.17 36.62
CA GLU A 43 -35.86 -15.83 36.13
C GLU A 43 -35.62 -14.90 37.33
N ALA A 44 -35.29 -13.63 37.07
CA ALA A 44 -35.40 -12.47 37.97
C ALA A 44 -34.45 -12.37 39.19
N ALA A 45 -34.10 -11.19 39.71
CA ALA A 45 -34.06 -9.80 39.26
C ALA A 45 -33.52 -8.95 40.44
N HIS A 46 -32.99 -7.76 40.13
CA HIS A 46 -32.78 -6.58 41.01
C HIS A 46 -31.80 -6.76 42.20
N ASP A 47 -31.02 -5.76 42.62
CA ASP A 47 -31.38 -4.36 42.82
C ASP A 47 -30.12 -3.45 42.87
N HIS A 48 -30.38 -2.16 42.61
CA HIS A 48 -29.48 -1.02 42.71
C HIS A 48 -29.08 -0.71 44.16
N ARG A 49 -27.95 0.00 44.35
CA ARG A 49 -27.90 1.38 44.90
C ARG A 49 -26.49 1.86 45.25
N ASN A 50 -26.29 3.14 44.92
CA ASN A 50 -25.54 4.20 45.62
C ASN A 50 -24.05 4.01 45.97
N CYS A 51 -23.25 4.99 45.54
CA CYS A 51 -22.67 5.91 46.52
C CYS A 51 -22.38 7.30 45.91
N SER A 52 -22.69 8.32 46.71
CA SER A 52 -22.56 9.76 46.50
C SER A 52 -21.34 10.33 47.22
N HIS A 53 -20.80 11.44 46.68
CA HIS A 53 -20.12 12.59 47.31
C HIS A 53 -19.22 12.45 48.57
N ALA A 54 -17.98 12.95 48.43
CA ALA A 54 -17.29 13.93 49.31
C ALA A 54 -15.99 14.37 48.56
N GLU A 55 -15.80 15.65 48.18
CA GLU A 55 -15.12 16.73 48.93
C GLU A 55 -13.81 16.25 49.60
N GLY A 56 -12.61 16.79 49.40
CA GLY A 56 -12.09 18.00 48.75
C GLY A 56 -10.84 18.42 49.56
N GLU A 57 -9.69 18.69 48.92
CA GLU A 57 -8.69 19.65 49.43
C GLU A 57 -7.58 19.92 48.41
N ALA A 58 -7.12 21.16 48.39
CA ALA A 58 -6.37 21.81 47.32
C ALA A 58 -4.92 22.13 47.70
N ALA A 59 -4.00 22.10 46.72
CA ALA A 59 -2.78 22.94 46.65
C ALA A 59 -2.24 22.86 45.20
N LYS A 60 -2.36 23.89 44.34
CA LYS A 60 -1.61 25.15 44.19
C LYS A 60 -0.27 25.05 43.42
N HIS A 61 -0.24 25.80 42.30
CA HIS A 61 0.89 26.33 41.49
C HIS A 61 1.70 25.28 40.69
N GLU A 62 2.11 25.47 39.42
CA GLU A 62 2.52 26.67 38.71
C GLU A 62 2.52 26.39 37.18
N GLU A 63 1.85 27.22 36.36
CA GLU A 63 1.86 27.13 34.89
C GLU A 63 3.06 27.89 34.31
N ALA A 64 3.86 27.24 33.47
CA ALA A 64 4.92 27.87 32.69
C ALA A 64 4.82 27.50 31.19
N LYS A 65 4.38 28.50 30.42
CA LYS A 65 4.80 28.90 29.06
C LYS A 65 5.26 27.82 28.07
N ALA A 66 4.45 27.64 27.01
CA ALA A 66 4.90 27.29 25.67
C ALA A 66 4.90 28.55 24.77
N PRO A 67 5.86 28.73 23.84
CA PRO A 67 5.91 29.89 22.95
C PRO A 67 5.15 29.65 21.62
N SER A 68 4.57 30.73 21.11
CA SER A 68 3.95 30.85 19.79
C SER A 68 4.69 31.92 18.96
N GLU A 69 5.07 31.58 17.73
CA GLU A 69 5.33 32.52 16.62
C GLU A 69 4.59 31.93 15.39
N ALA A 70 3.52 32.53 14.88
CA ALA A 70 3.38 33.77 14.11
C ALA A 70 3.16 33.44 12.62
N TYR A 71 1.91 33.54 12.16
CA TYR A 71 1.57 33.79 10.76
C TYR A 71 0.52 34.90 10.72
N GLU A 72 0.88 35.97 10.03
CA GLU A 72 0.05 37.16 9.82
C GLU A 72 -1.16 36.85 8.94
N THR A 73 -2.34 37.29 9.36
CA THR A 73 -3.49 37.47 8.47
C THR A 73 -4.03 38.89 8.66
N PHE A 74 -4.03 39.65 7.57
CA PHE A 74 -4.43 41.05 7.51
C PHE A 74 -5.96 41.15 7.45
N SER A 75 -6.54 41.83 8.43
CA SER A 75 -7.97 42.03 8.63
C SER A 75 -8.47 43.28 7.88
N LEU A 76 -9.64 43.19 7.24
CA LEU A 76 -10.38 44.32 6.67
C LEU A 76 -11.72 44.49 7.38
N LYS A 77 -11.91 45.68 7.97
CA LYS A 77 -13.14 46.49 8.16
C LYS A 77 -12.71 47.69 9.04
N ASP A 78 -13.09 48.94 8.82
CA ASP A 78 -14.38 49.47 8.40
C ASP A 78 -14.29 51.01 8.19
N ARG A 79 -15.34 51.60 7.55
CA ARG A 79 -15.71 53.05 7.43
C ARG A 79 -14.99 53.86 6.33
N SER A 80 -15.63 54.73 5.54
CA SER A 80 -16.88 55.49 5.66
C SER A 80 -17.38 56.03 4.30
N ALA A 81 -18.68 56.29 4.21
CA ALA A 81 -19.39 56.95 3.12
C ALA A 81 -18.98 58.42 2.87
N ILE A 82 -19.25 58.96 1.66
CA ILE A 82 -20.06 60.18 1.38
C ILE A 82 -19.98 60.62 -0.11
N LYS A 83 -21.19 60.75 -0.71
CA LYS A 83 -21.72 61.66 -1.77
C LYS A 83 -21.29 61.61 -3.25
N THR A 84 -22.35 61.54 -4.08
CA THR A 84 -22.54 61.91 -5.50
C THR A 84 -22.43 63.43 -5.75
N PRO A 85 -22.36 63.89 -7.03
CA PRO A 85 -23.60 64.26 -7.76
C PRO A 85 -23.61 64.01 -9.31
N GLU A 86 -24.84 63.92 -9.85
CA GLU A 86 -25.41 64.50 -11.11
C GLU A 86 -24.67 64.30 -12.47
N SER A 87 -25.24 63.68 -13.53
CA SER A 87 -26.46 63.85 -14.36
C SER A 87 -26.33 64.79 -15.57
N HIS A 88 -27.11 64.48 -16.62
CA HIS A 88 -27.34 65.15 -17.93
C HIS A 88 -26.54 64.62 -19.14
N ASP A 89 -27.10 64.29 -20.32
CA ASP A 89 -28.45 64.29 -20.92
C ASP A 89 -28.40 63.30 -22.12
N GLY A 90 -29.45 62.53 -22.47
CA GLY A 90 -30.47 62.87 -23.50
C GLY A 90 -29.89 62.69 -24.93
N HIS A 91 -30.43 61.93 -25.90
CA HIS A 91 -31.81 61.59 -26.23
C HIS A 91 -31.86 60.62 -27.45
N ASN A 92 -32.78 59.63 -27.39
CA ASN A 92 -33.79 59.24 -28.41
C ASN A 92 -33.42 58.97 -29.88
N HIS A 93 -34.12 58.14 -30.67
CA HIS A 93 -35.32 57.29 -30.58
C HIS A 93 -35.11 56.19 -31.65
N GLY A 94 -35.54 54.93 -31.46
CA GLY A 94 -36.86 54.42 -31.87
C GLY A 94 -36.82 53.89 -33.33
N ALA A 95 -37.46 52.82 -33.75
CA ALA A 95 -38.37 51.86 -33.15
C ALA A 95 -38.50 50.65 -34.12
N GLU A 96 -38.89 49.49 -33.58
CA GLU A 96 -39.95 48.57 -34.06
C GLU A 96 -40.04 48.21 -35.57
N SER A 97 -40.36 46.98 -36.02
CA SER A 97 -41.21 45.92 -35.47
C SER A 97 -41.12 44.67 -36.37
N ALA A 98 -41.73 43.60 -35.86
CA ALA A 98 -41.75 42.22 -36.36
C ALA A 98 -42.80 41.90 -37.45
N GLY A 99 -42.63 40.70 -38.03
CA GLY A 99 -43.67 39.85 -38.63
C GLY A 99 -43.84 39.99 -40.15
N ARG A 100 -44.34 39.03 -40.92
CA ARG A 100 -44.74 37.62 -40.78
C ARG A 100 -45.12 37.15 -42.20
N GLU A 101 -44.86 35.87 -42.52
CA GLU A 101 -45.48 34.95 -43.51
C GLU A 101 -46.07 35.42 -44.87
N LYS A 102 -45.82 34.60 -45.93
CA LYS A 102 -46.78 33.93 -46.87
C LYS A 102 -46.22 33.84 -48.32
N GLU A 103 -46.00 32.62 -48.83
CA GLU A 103 -46.85 31.77 -49.71
C GLU A 103 -46.66 31.99 -51.23
N ALA A 104 -46.26 30.88 -51.87
CA ALA A 104 -46.72 30.30 -53.15
C ALA A 104 -46.71 31.12 -54.47
N ALA A 105 -46.15 30.52 -55.52
CA ALA A 105 -46.87 30.21 -56.78
C ALA A 105 -46.01 29.38 -57.76
N ALA A 106 -46.70 28.47 -58.46
CA ALA A 106 -46.22 27.60 -59.53
C ALA A 106 -46.80 28.03 -60.91
N HIS A 107 -46.42 27.27 -61.97
CA HIS A 107 -46.84 27.30 -63.39
C HIS A 107 -46.04 28.25 -64.31
N GLY A 108 -45.62 27.89 -65.53
CA GLY A 108 -45.97 26.75 -66.40
C GLY A 108 -45.04 26.65 -67.64
N PRO A 109 -45.37 25.79 -68.63
CA PRO A 109 -44.44 25.19 -69.61
C PRO A 109 -44.42 25.89 -70.97
N GLY A 110 -43.46 25.54 -71.83
CA GLY A 110 -43.40 25.97 -73.23
C GLY A 110 -42.49 25.08 -74.09
N ASP A 111 -43.12 24.37 -75.02
CA ASP A 111 -42.55 23.46 -76.01
C ASP A 111 -41.67 24.16 -77.08
N GLY A 112 -40.69 23.38 -77.58
CA GLY A 112 -40.43 23.17 -79.01
C GLY A 112 -39.88 24.33 -79.86
N HIS A 113 -38.63 24.20 -80.32
CA HIS A 113 -38.38 24.02 -81.76
C HIS A 113 -37.01 23.40 -82.04
N ASP A 114 -37.08 22.38 -82.88
CA ASP A 114 -36.04 21.60 -83.52
C ASP A 114 -35.35 22.43 -84.62
N HIS A 115 -34.03 22.41 -84.64
CA HIS A 115 -33.22 22.53 -85.85
C HIS A 115 -31.94 21.73 -85.67
N GLY A 116 -31.92 20.52 -86.24
CA GLY A 116 -30.69 19.82 -86.53
C GLY A 116 -29.82 20.59 -87.53
N SER A 117 -28.52 20.62 -87.26
CA SER A 117 -27.50 20.74 -88.31
C SER A 117 -26.31 19.87 -87.97
N GLU A 118 -25.93 19.11 -88.98
CA GLU A 118 -24.90 18.09 -89.13
C GLU A 118 -23.53 18.34 -88.48
N ALA A 119 -22.88 17.20 -88.26
CA ALA A 119 -21.53 17.02 -87.76
C ALA A 119 -20.46 17.88 -88.46
N ALA A 120 -19.56 18.43 -87.64
CA ALA A 120 -18.21 18.77 -88.07
C ALA A 120 -17.21 18.14 -87.09
N HIS A 121 -16.46 17.18 -87.62
CA HIS A 121 -15.28 16.62 -86.97
C HIS A 121 -14.19 17.68 -86.82
N GLY A 122 -13.48 17.63 -85.68
CA GLY A 122 -12.06 17.94 -85.63
C GLY A 122 -11.67 19.18 -84.83
N ALA A 123 -11.13 18.94 -83.64
CA ALA A 123 -9.86 19.52 -83.21
C ALA A 123 -9.34 18.70 -82.02
N LEU A 124 -8.24 17.95 -82.22
CA LEU A 124 -7.43 17.46 -81.11
C LEU A 124 -6.80 18.67 -80.42
N ALA A 125 -6.91 18.72 -79.09
CA ALA A 125 -6.19 19.67 -78.26
C ALA A 125 -4.67 19.63 -78.55
N PRO A 126 -3.96 20.76 -78.50
CA PRO A 126 -2.55 20.84 -78.90
C PRO A 126 -1.64 19.95 -78.05
N GLU A 127 -0.74 19.22 -78.71
CA GLU A 127 0.27 18.37 -78.08
C GLU A 127 1.36 19.24 -77.42
N ILE A 128 1.40 19.29 -76.10
CA ILE A 128 2.39 20.05 -75.32
C ILE A 128 3.62 19.16 -75.12
N LYS A 129 4.68 19.36 -75.92
CA LYS A 129 5.99 18.76 -75.65
C LYS A 129 6.84 19.72 -74.81
N ILE A 130 6.72 19.60 -73.50
CA ILE A 130 7.68 20.17 -72.56
C ILE A 130 8.66 19.05 -72.20
N ASP A 131 9.93 19.21 -72.57
CA ASP A 131 10.98 18.27 -72.20
C ASP A 131 11.23 18.32 -70.68
N GLY A 132 11.30 17.15 -70.04
CA GLY A 132 11.66 17.03 -68.62
C GLY A 132 10.49 16.99 -67.63
N LEU A 133 9.24 16.84 -68.08
CA LEU A 133 8.10 16.58 -67.19
C LEU A 133 8.21 15.18 -66.56
N VAL A 134 8.18 15.10 -65.24
CA VAL A 134 8.09 13.84 -64.50
C VAL A 134 6.71 13.74 -63.88
N THR A 135 6.08 12.58 -64.04
CA THR A 135 4.77 12.27 -63.46
C THR A 135 4.88 11.12 -62.47
N GLU A 136 4.09 11.19 -61.41
CA GLU A 136 3.93 10.12 -60.44
C GLU A 136 2.44 9.79 -60.28
N LYS A 137 2.11 8.54 -59.96
CA LYS A 137 0.72 8.14 -59.77
C LYS A 137 0.21 8.58 -58.40
N ALA A 138 -1.02 9.09 -58.37
CA ALA A 138 -1.78 9.22 -57.14
C ALA A 138 -2.09 7.83 -56.59
N VAL A 139 -1.74 7.57 -55.34
CA VAL A 139 -1.91 6.26 -54.70
C VAL A 139 -2.95 6.39 -53.60
N ALA A 140 -3.82 5.39 -53.48
CA ALA A 140 -4.65 5.23 -52.29
C ALA A 140 -3.80 4.59 -51.19
N GLU A 141 -3.46 5.35 -50.17
CA GLU A 141 -2.66 4.86 -49.05
C GLU A 141 -3.26 5.26 -47.71
N THR A 142 -2.72 4.70 -46.62
CA THR A 142 -3.12 5.10 -45.28
C THR A 142 -2.36 6.36 -44.89
N VAL A 143 -3.08 7.45 -44.68
CA VAL A 143 -2.53 8.73 -44.21
C VAL A 143 -2.82 8.87 -42.73
N TYR A 144 -1.81 9.29 -41.98
CA TYR A 144 -1.99 9.66 -40.58
C TYR A 144 -2.06 11.15 -40.44
N GLU A 145 -3.06 11.60 -39.71
CA GLU A 145 -3.06 12.92 -39.14
C GLU A 145 -2.06 12.95 -37.98
N THR A 146 -1.14 13.91 -37.96
CA THR A 146 -0.07 13.96 -36.96
C THR A 146 -0.14 15.18 -36.04
N VAL A 147 0.37 15.01 -34.83
CA VAL A 147 0.61 16.09 -33.86
C VAL A 147 2.08 16.04 -33.47
N SER A 148 2.81 17.14 -33.69
CA SER A 148 4.19 17.29 -33.24
C SER A 148 4.19 17.89 -31.83
N ALA A 149 4.87 17.23 -30.91
CA ALA A 149 5.03 17.67 -29.53
C ALA A 149 6.48 17.55 -29.07
N ASN A 150 6.87 18.40 -28.12
CA ASN A 150 8.16 18.27 -27.46
C ASN A 150 8.05 17.20 -26.37
N ALA A 151 9.12 16.46 -26.15
CA ALA A 151 9.16 15.46 -25.10
C ALA A 151 10.53 15.38 -24.43
N THR A 152 10.55 14.78 -23.25
CA THR A 152 11.77 14.52 -22.49
C THR A 152 11.86 13.04 -22.14
N VAL A 153 13.00 12.44 -22.41
CA VAL A 153 13.29 11.05 -22.05
C VAL A 153 13.57 10.97 -20.54
N ARG A 154 12.86 10.10 -19.83
CA ARG A 154 13.00 9.87 -18.40
C ARG A 154 13.12 8.37 -18.10
N PHE A 155 13.60 8.05 -16.91
CA PHE A 155 13.44 6.69 -16.41
C PHE A 155 11.96 6.39 -16.24
N HIS A 156 11.59 5.14 -16.54
CA HIS A 156 10.29 4.67 -16.16
C HIS A 156 10.18 4.69 -14.62
N PRO A 157 9.12 5.27 -14.02
CA PRO A 157 9.03 5.43 -12.57
C PRO A 157 9.15 4.11 -11.80
N ASP A 158 8.61 3.02 -12.35
CA ASP A 158 8.66 1.69 -11.72
C ASP A 158 10.04 1.02 -11.81
N HIS A 159 10.94 1.56 -12.64
CA HIS A 159 12.30 1.07 -12.84
C HIS A 159 13.36 2.08 -12.38
N TYR A 160 12.99 2.96 -11.45
CA TYR A 160 13.86 3.97 -10.87
C TYR A 160 13.66 4.06 -9.37
N ALA A 161 14.76 3.93 -8.63
CA ALA A 161 14.77 3.90 -7.18
C ALA A 161 15.65 5.02 -6.61
N LYS A 162 15.04 5.91 -5.83
CA LYS A 162 15.76 6.85 -4.96
C LYS A 162 16.00 6.18 -3.62
N ILE A 163 17.26 6.03 -3.25
CA ILE A 163 17.65 5.34 -2.03
C ILE A 163 17.81 6.40 -0.93
N VAL A 164 16.90 6.36 0.02
CA VAL A 164 16.91 7.22 1.21
C VAL A 164 17.17 6.31 2.43
N PRO A 165 18.14 6.66 3.31
CA PRO A 165 18.39 5.91 4.53
C PRO A 165 17.19 5.92 5.48
N PHE A 166 16.94 4.81 6.16
CA PHE A 166 15.91 4.74 7.21
C PHE A 166 16.36 5.36 8.54
N VAL A 167 17.67 5.40 8.78
CA VAL A 167 18.29 5.90 10.01
C VAL A 167 19.49 6.78 9.65
N PRO A 168 19.66 7.94 10.30
CA PRO A 168 20.79 8.82 10.04
C PRO A 168 22.11 8.17 10.47
N GLY A 169 23.19 8.56 9.81
CA GLY A 169 24.52 8.02 10.12
C GLY A 169 25.64 8.68 9.33
N ARG A 170 26.84 8.10 9.45
CA ARG A 170 28.04 8.51 8.73
C ARG A 170 28.46 7.42 7.77
N VAL A 171 28.80 7.80 6.55
CA VAL A 171 29.22 6.84 5.52
C VAL A 171 30.59 6.26 5.91
N LYS A 172 30.65 4.97 6.23
CA LYS A 172 31.89 4.26 6.56
C LYS A 172 32.62 3.82 5.30
N GLN A 173 31.89 3.30 4.32
CA GLN A 173 32.45 2.79 3.07
C GLN A 173 31.44 2.88 1.93
N ILE A 174 31.90 3.25 0.74
CA ILE A 174 31.12 3.22 -0.50
C ILE A 174 31.57 2.02 -1.33
N LYS A 175 30.64 1.12 -1.67
CA LYS A 175 30.89 -0.10 -2.45
C LYS A 175 30.48 0.03 -3.91
N ALA A 176 29.41 0.79 -4.20
CA ALA A 176 28.97 1.11 -5.55
C ALA A 176 29.24 2.59 -5.88
N ARG A 177 29.79 2.84 -7.08
CA ARG A 177 30.10 4.18 -7.58
C ARG A 177 29.16 4.55 -8.72
N LEU A 178 29.16 5.84 -9.05
CA LEU A 178 28.45 6.39 -10.19
C LEU A 178 28.82 5.62 -11.48
N GLY A 179 27.81 5.14 -12.20
CA GLY A 179 27.97 4.35 -13.43
C GLY A 179 28.12 2.84 -13.23
N ASP A 180 28.27 2.34 -11.99
CA ASP A 180 28.35 0.89 -11.74
C ASP A 180 26.99 0.22 -11.97
N ARG A 181 27.00 -0.97 -12.60
CA ARG A 181 25.81 -1.82 -12.69
C ARG A 181 25.65 -2.61 -11.38
N VAL A 182 24.47 -2.55 -10.81
CA VAL A 182 24.12 -3.17 -9.53
C VAL A 182 22.94 -4.10 -9.68
N LYS A 183 22.92 -5.17 -8.89
CA LYS A 183 21.78 -6.10 -8.81
C LYS A 183 20.89 -5.77 -7.61
N LYS A 184 19.62 -6.18 -7.67
CA LYS A 184 18.71 -6.17 -6.52
C LYS A 184 19.32 -6.96 -5.36
N GLY A 185 19.34 -6.36 -4.18
CA GLY A 185 19.99 -6.90 -2.97
C GLY A 185 21.51 -6.74 -2.94
N GLN A 186 22.14 -6.15 -3.97
CA GLN A 186 23.56 -5.84 -3.91
C GLN A 186 23.83 -4.70 -2.93
N GLU A 187 24.88 -4.87 -2.13
CA GLU A 187 25.30 -3.89 -1.15
C GLU A 187 25.97 -2.67 -1.82
N LEU A 188 25.48 -1.48 -1.50
CA LEU A 188 25.89 -0.22 -2.12
C LEU A 188 26.85 0.58 -1.25
N MET A 189 26.60 0.61 0.06
CA MET A 189 27.45 1.30 1.03
C MET A 189 27.23 0.76 2.46
N VAL A 190 28.21 1.01 3.31
CA VAL A 190 28.16 0.74 4.76
C VAL A 190 28.10 2.07 5.49
N VAL A 191 27.17 2.17 6.42
CA VAL A 191 26.90 3.37 7.22
C VAL A 191 27.07 3.03 8.70
N GLU A 192 27.68 3.94 9.44
CA GLU A 192 27.81 3.89 10.89
C GLU A 192 26.78 4.82 11.54
N SER A 193 25.94 4.29 12.41
CA SER A 193 24.88 5.01 13.11
C SER A 193 24.88 4.71 14.60
N VAL A 194 24.80 5.78 15.38
CA VAL A 194 24.65 5.72 16.84
C VAL A 194 23.28 5.16 17.22
N GLU A 195 22.25 5.41 16.42
CA GLU A 195 20.90 4.90 16.67
C GLU A 195 20.85 3.38 16.49
N ILE A 196 21.48 2.85 15.44
CA ILE A 196 21.63 1.39 15.25
C ILE A 196 22.45 0.76 16.37
N PHE A 197 23.51 1.44 16.81
CA PHE A 197 24.31 0.97 17.95
C PHE A 197 23.45 0.80 19.21
N ASN A 198 22.70 1.84 19.58
CA ASN A 198 21.84 1.82 20.77
C ASN A 198 20.72 0.78 20.65
N ALA A 199 20.09 0.68 19.47
CA ALA A 199 19.04 -0.29 19.20
C ALA A 199 19.54 -1.73 19.33
N LYS A 200 20.74 -2.06 18.81
CA LYS A 200 21.34 -3.39 18.99
C LYS A 200 21.69 -3.67 20.46
N VAL A 201 22.20 -2.68 21.20
CA VAL A 201 22.48 -2.83 22.64
C VAL A 201 21.18 -3.10 23.42
N GLU A 202 20.11 -2.38 23.10
CA GLU A 202 18.80 -2.59 23.71
C GLU A 202 18.21 -3.96 23.37
N TYR A 203 18.31 -4.38 22.11
CA TYR A 203 17.91 -5.72 21.67
C TYR A 203 18.66 -6.82 22.45
N LEU A 204 19.98 -6.74 22.56
CA LEU A 204 20.78 -7.73 23.29
C LEU A 204 20.41 -7.77 24.78
N LYS A 205 20.12 -6.62 25.38
CA LYS A 205 19.65 -6.54 26.77
C LYS A 205 18.28 -7.21 26.93
N ASN A 206 17.36 -6.96 26.01
CA ASN A 206 16.01 -7.53 26.05
C ASN A 206 16.01 -9.03 25.73
N LEU A 207 16.86 -9.50 24.82
CA LEU A 207 17.09 -10.92 24.54
C LEU A 207 17.55 -11.65 25.81
N ASN A 208 18.59 -11.14 26.48
CA ASN A 208 19.08 -11.74 27.73
C ASN A 208 17.99 -11.76 28.83
N ARG A 209 17.21 -10.67 28.96
CA ARG A 209 16.08 -10.62 29.92
C ARG A 209 15.00 -11.64 29.58
N TYR A 210 14.68 -11.79 28.30
CA TYR A 210 13.71 -12.76 27.82
C TYR A 210 14.17 -14.20 28.09
N GLU A 211 15.43 -14.53 27.78
CA GLU A 211 15.98 -15.87 28.03
C GLU A 211 15.96 -16.24 29.52
N VAL A 212 16.34 -15.31 30.40
CA VAL A 212 16.29 -15.51 31.86
C VAL A 212 14.84 -15.68 32.34
N ALA A 213 13.91 -14.84 31.86
CA ALA A 213 12.50 -14.92 32.24
C ALA A 213 11.82 -16.19 31.73
N LEU A 214 12.16 -16.63 30.52
CA LEU A 214 11.70 -17.89 29.94
C LEU A 214 12.14 -19.08 30.80
N ALA A 215 13.42 -19.13 31.18
CA ALA A 215 13.92 -20.19 32.05
C ALA A 215 13.21 -20.22 33.41
N LYS A 216 12.95 -19.06 34.03
CA LYS A 216 12.16 -18.98 35.27
C LYS A 216 10.73 -19.49 35.08
N TYR A 217 10.08 -19.10 33.99
CA TYR A 217 8.71 -19.48 33.66
C TYR A 217 8.58 -20.99 33.44
N GLU A 218 9.49 -21.58 32.65
CA GLU A 218 9.51 -23.04 32.42
C GLU A 218 9.70 -23.83 33.71
N ASN A 219 10.63 -23.38 34.57
CA ASN A 219 10.86 -24.01 35.87
C ASN A 219 9.62 -23.98 36.76
N ILE A 220 8.90 -22.86 36.82
CA ILE A 220 7.75 -22.74 37.74
C ILE A 220 6.48 -23.40 37.19
N VAL A 221 6.29 -23.44 35.88
CA VAL A 221 5.20 -24.19 35.25
C VAL A 221 5.32 -25.68 35.57
N GLN A 222 6.54 -26.25 35.49
CA GLN A 222 6.78 -27.64 35.89
C GLN A 222 6.49 -27.90 37.37
N MET A 223 6.74 -26.92 38.25
CA MET A 223 6.44 -27.05 39.68
C MET A 223 4.94 -26.89 40.00
N GLY A 224 4.21 -26.08 39.23
CA GLY A 224 2.81 -25.72 39.50
C GLY A 224 1.79 -26.85 39.30
N GLU A 225 2.05 -27.79 38.39
CA GLU A 225 1.11 -28.90 38.07
C GLU A 225 0.87 -29.86 39.25
N LEU A 226 1.74 -29.88 40.25
CA LEU A 226 1.68 -30.80 41.40
C LEU A 226 0.72 -30.35 42.53
N GLY A 227 0.11 -29.16 42.46
CA GLY A 227 -0.50 -28.48 43.62
C GLY A 227 -2.03 -28.54 43.83
N SER A 228 -2.81 -29.35 43.11
CA SER A 228 -4.28 -29.12 42.96
C SER A 228 -5.21 -29.50 44.14
N PHE A 229 -4.77 -30.18 45.21
CA PHE A 229 -5.66 -30.85 46.18
C PHE A 229 -6.15 -30.07 47.43
N THR A 230 -5.91 -28.76 47.56
CA THR A 230 -5.90 -28.12 48.91
C THR A 230 -7.24 -27.64 49.49
N GLN A 231 -8.21 -27.18 48.68
CA GLN A 231 -9.39 -26.50 49.24
C GLN A 231 -10.36 -27.45 49.95
N LYS A 232 -10.57 -28.63 49.36
CA LYS A 232 -11.34 -29.71 49.99
C LYS A 232 -10.73 -30.17 51.33
N ASN A 233 -9.40 -30.22 51.41
CA ASN A 233 -8.70 -30.61 52.64
C ASN A 233 -8.88 -29.58 53.77
N VAL A 234 -9.02 -28.28 53.45
CA VAL A 234 -9.30 -27.23 54.43
C VAL A 234 -10.70 -27.41 55.00
N GLU A 235 -11.70 -27.61 54.14
CA GLU A 235 -13.09 -27.82 54.56
C GLU A 235 -13.28 -29.11 55.38
N GLU A 236 -12.58 -30.20 55.01
CA GLU A 236 -12.60 -31.45 55.78
C GLU A 236 -11.90 -31.30 57.14
N ALA A 237 -10.79 -30.57 57.20
CA ALA A 237 -10.06 -30.33 58.45
C ALA A 237 -10.82 -29.39 59.40
N THR A 238 -11.51 -28.36 58.88
CA THR A 238 -12.35 -27.47 59.68
C THR A 238 -13.57 -28.20 60.23
N GLY A 239 -14.24 -29.02 59.42
CA GLY A 239 -15.34 -29.88 59.87
C GLY A 239 -14.91 -30.84 60.98
N SER A 240 -13.77 -31.53 60.78
CA SER A 240 -13.22 -32.46 61.78
C SER A 240 -12.85 -31.77 63.11
N LEU A 241 -12.34 -30.54 63.06
CA LEU A 241 -12.03 -29.75 64.24
C LEU A 241 -13.30 -29.31 64.98
N ALA A 242 -14.34 -28.87 64.26
CA ALA A 242 -15.62 -28.49 64.82
C ALA A 242 -16.29 -29.67 65.55
N ASP A 243 -16.28 -30.85 64.92
CA ASP A 243 -16.82 -32.08 65.50
C ASP A 243 -16.08 -32.51 66.77
N ALA A 244 -14.73 -32.51 66.73
CA ALA A 244 -13.91 -32.87 67.87
C ALA A 244 -14.10 -31.91 69.06
N LYS A 245 -14.26 -30.61 68.77
CA LYS A 245 -14.55 -29.58 69.79
C LYS A 245 -15.93 -29.81 70.42
N SER A 246 -16.94 -30.06 69.60
CA SER A 246 -18.30 -30.37 70.07
C SER A 246 -18.33 -31.61 70.97
N GLN A 247 -17.60 -32.69 70.60
CA GLN A 247 -17.50 -33.90 71.40
C GLN A 247 -16.83 -33.66 72.76
N TYR A 248 -15.75 -32.87 72.78
CA TYR A 248 -15.06 -32.51 74.02
C TYR A 248 -15.94 -31.67 74.96
N GLU A 249 -16.65 -30.67 74.43
CA GLU A 249 -17.59 -29.86 75.22
C GLU A 249 -18.71 -30.72 75.82
N LYS A 250 -19.29 -31.63 75.02
CA LYS A 250 -20.28 -32.60 75.51
C LYS A 250 -19.72 -33.48 76.64
N ALA A 251 -18.49 -33.98 76.48
CA ALA A 251 -17.83 -34.81 77.50
C ALA A 251 -17.56 -34.02 78.79
N LEU A 252 -17.19 -32.73 78.71
CA LEU A 252 -16.99 -31.87 79.88
C LEU A 252 -18.28 -31.67 80.67
N VAL A 253 -19.39 -31.39 79.98
CA VAL A 253 -20.71 -31.25 80.61
C VAL A 253 -21.14 -32.56 81.27
N ALA A 254 -20.89 -33.70 80.61
CA ALA A 254 -21.16 -35.02 81.18
C ALA A 254 -20.35 -35.29 82.46
N ARG A 255 -19.04 -34.98 82.45
CA ARG A 255 -18.16 -35.10 83.63
C ARG A 255 -18.62 -34.19 84.76
N GLU A 256 -18.98 -32.94 84.47
CA GLU A 256 -19.48 -32.00 85.48
C GLU A 256 -20.77 -32.51 86.13
N THR A 257 -21.69 -33.03 85.32
CA THR A 257 -22.94 -33.61 85.80
C THR A 257 -22.67 -34.83 86.69
N ALA A 258 -21.76 -35.72 86.28
CA ALA A 258 -21.33 -36.87 87.07
C ALA A 258 -20.62 -36.46 88.38
N SER A 259 -19.82 -35.40 88.35
CA SER A 259 -19.12 -34.86 89.54
C SER A 259 -20.10 -34.33 90.58
N LYS A 260 -21.07 -33.51 90.15
CA LYS A 260 -22.12 -33.00 91.04
C LYS A 260 -22.96 -34.15 91.62
N LYS A 261 -23.24 -35.19 90.82
CA LYS A 261 -23.94 -36.40 91.28
C LYS A 261 -23.12 -37.13 92.35
N TYR A 262 -21.83 -37.37 92.11
CA TYR A 262 -20.93 -38.01 93.07
C TYR A 262 -20.82 -37.22 94.38
N GLU A 263 -20.61 -35.90 94.33
CA GLU A 263 -20.56 -35.05 95.52
C GLU A 263 -21.86 -35.09 96.33
N ARG A 264 -23.01 -35.06 95.65
CA ARG A 264 -24.32 -35.17 96.28
C ARG A 264 -24.47 -36.53 96.97
N VAL A 265 -24.11 -37.63 96.31
CA VAL A 265 -24.20 -38.99 96.87
C VAL A 265 -23.23 -39.17 98.03
N LYS A 266 -22.00 -38.66 97.94
CA LYS A 266 -21.00 -38.69 99.01
C LYS A 266 -21.52 -38.04 100.29
N LYS A 267 -22.09 -36.83 100.18
CA LYS A 267 -22.72 -36.12 101.32
C LYS A 267 -23.87 -36.91 101.96
N LEU A 268 -24.61 -37.68 101.17
CA LEU A 268 -25.72 -38.52 101.64
C LEU A 268 -25.26 -39.83 102.31
N VAL A 269 -24.13 -40.39 101.89
CA VAL A 269 -23.49 -41.51 102.57
C VAL A 269 -22.91 -41.05 103.91
N ASP A 270 -22.24 -39.89 103.94
CA ASP A 270 -21.68 -39.29 105.17
C ASP A 270 -22.77 -38.99 106.23
N SER A 271 -24.01 -38.73 105.80
CA SER A 271 -25.18 -38.52 106.67
C SER A 271 -25.97 -39.81 107.00
N GLY A 272 -25.54 -40.98 106.51
CA GLY A 272 -26.17 -42.28 106.78
C GLY A 272 -27.44 -42.59 105.98
N VAL A 273 -27.76 -41.81 104.95
CA VAL A 273 -29.02 -41.90 104.17
C VAL A 273 -28.87 -42.74 102.88
N SER A 274 -27.65 -42.93 102.36
CA SER A 274 -27.37 -43.63 101.10
C SER A 274 -26.42 -44.83 101.29
N SER A 275 -26.44 -45.78 100.35
CA SER A 275 -25.64 -47.02 100.44
C SER A 275 -24.23 -46.86 99.85
N ARG A 276 -23.23 -47.61 100.38
CA ARG A 276 -21.87 -47.64 99.80
C ARG A 276 -21.86 -48.07 98.32
N SER A 277 -22.80 -48.93 97.93
CA SER A 277 -22.95 -49.38 96.54
C SER A 277 -23.36 -48.24 95.60
N GLU A 278 -24.21 -47.32 96.05
CA GLU A 278 -24.62 -46.15 95.24
C GLU A 278 -23.47 -45.15 95.06
N GLN A 279 -22.61 -45.01 96.07
CA GLN A 279 -21.41 -44.20 95.98
C GLN A 279 -20.40 -44.78 94.97
N GLU A 280 -20.13 -46.09 95.03
CA GLU A 280 -19.24 -46.76 94.06
C GLU A 280 -19.78 -46.64 92.63
N GLN A 281 -21.10 -46.71 92.44
CA GLN A 281 -21.71 -46.49 91.13
C GLN A 281 -21.51 -45.05 90.61
N ALA A 282 -21.74 -44.05 91.46
CA ALA A 282 -21.52 -42.65 91.09
C ALA A 282 -20.03 -42.33 90.85
N GLU A 283 -19.12 -42.96 91.59
CA GLU A 283 -17.68 -42.86 91.39
C GLU A 283 -17.26 -43.49 90.05
N ASN A 284 -17.78 -44.67 89.72
CA ASN A 284 -17.52 -45.31 88.44
C ASN A 284 -18.07 -44.49 87.25
N GLU A 285 -19.25 -43.87 87.39
CA GLU A 285 -19.81 -42.95 86.38
C GLU A 285 -18.93 -41.70 86.20
N LEU A 286 -18.44 -41.10 87.29
CA LEU A 286 -17.50 -39.98 87.21
C LEU A 286 -16.17 -40.40 86.56
N ARG A 287 -15.67 -41.58 86.89
CA ARG A 287 -14.46 -42.15 86.32
C ARG A 287 -14.61 -42.38 84.81
N SER A 288 -15.71 -42.98 84.35
CA SER A 288 -15.97 -43.17 82.92
C SER A 288 -16.09 -41.84 82.18
N ALA A 289 -16.82 -40.87 82.74
CA ALA A 289 -16.96 -39.54 82.13
C ALA A 289 -15.61 -38.79 82.07
N SER A 290 -14.75 -38.97 83.08
CA SER A 290 -13.40 -38.38 83.09
C SER A 290 -12.48 -39.00 82.03
N ILE A 291 -12.57 -40.32 81.81
CA ILE A 291 -11.84 -41.01 80.73
C ILE A 291 -12.34 -40.51 79.37
N GLU A 292 -13.64 -40.28 79.21
CA GLU A 292 -14.22 -39.76 77.96
C GLU A 292 -13.80 -38.32 77.66
N VAL A 293 -13.67 -37.47 78.69
CA VAL A 293 -13.06 -36.13 78.54
C VAL A 293 -11.63 -36.23 78.05
N GLU A 294 -10.80 -37.09 78.64
CA GLU A 294 -9.39 -37.24 78.23
C GLU A 294 -9.25 -37.80 76.81
N SER A 295 -10.12 -38.75 76.44
CA SER A 295 -10.21 -39.28 75.08
C SER A 295 -10.62 -38.19 74.07
N SER A 296 -11.65 -37.40 74.40
CA SER A 296 -12.14 -36.33 73.52
C SER A 296 -11.16 -35.17 73.42
N LYS A 297 -10.44 -34.86 74.49
CA LYS A 297 -9.34 -33.88 74.50
C LYS A 297 -8.23 -34.30 73.54
N SER A 298 -7.83 -35.56 73.59
CA SER A 298 -6.82 -36.11 72.67
C SER A 298 -7.27 -36.02 71.21
N LYS A 299 -8.55 -36.27 70.92
CA LYS A 299 -9.13 -36.09 69.57
C LYS A 299 -9.10 -34.62 69.13
N LEU A 300 -9.46 -33.70 70.01
CA LEU A 300 -9.42 -32.26 69.74
C LEU A 300 -7.99 -31.78 69.44
N GLU A 301 -7.00 -32.17 70.25
CA GLU A 301 -5.60 -31.82 70.02
C GLU A 301 -5.09 -32.35 68.67
N ASN A 302 -5.48 -33.56 68.28
CA ASN A 302 -5.11 -34.13 66.97
C ASN A 302 -5.78 -33.38 65.81
N ALA A 303 -7.06 -33.01 65.97
CA ALA A 303 -7.77 -32.22 64.96
C ALA A 303 -7.16 -30.81 64.82
N GLN A 304 -6.75 -30.17 65.92
CA GLN A 304 -6.03 -28.89 65.92
C GLN A 304 -4.68 -28.98 65.20
N LYS A 305 -3.90 -30.02 65.49
CA LYS A 305 -2.63 -30.28 64.78
C LYS A 305 -2.86 -30.51 63.29
N SER A 306 -3.91 -31.24 62.91
CA SER A 306 -4.26 -31.46 61.50
C SER A 306 -4.64 -30.15 60.80
N MET A 307 -5.45 -29.30 61.44
CA MET A 307 -5.85 -28.00 60.91
C MET A 307 -4.65 -27.07 60.70
N SER A 308 -3.78 -26.91 61.72
CA SER A 308 -2.59 -26.07 61.60
C SER A 308 -1.61 -26.54 60.50
N ARG A 309 -1.58 -27.84 60.19
CA ARG A 309 -0.82 -28.38 59.06
C ARG A 309 -1.44 -27.98 57.73
N VAL A 310 -2.77 -28.07 57.60
CA VAL A 310 -3.49 -27.71 56.36
C VAL A 310 -3.47 -26.20 56.11
N GLU A 311 -3.57 -25.36 57.15
CA GLU A 311 -3.43 -23.89 57.04
C GLU A 311 -2.05 -23.50 56.49
N LYS A 312 -0.96 -24.04 57.06
CA LYS A 312 0.40 -23.79 56.57
C LYS A 312 0.58 -24.20 55.10
N LEU A 313 -0.04 -25.31 54.68
CA LEU A 313 -0.02 -25.76 53.29
C LEU A 313 -0.84 -24.84 52.38
N SER A 314 -1.95 -24.30 52.87
CA SER A 314 -2.77 -23.32 52.15
C SER A 314 -2.02 -22.02 51.91
N ASP A 315 -1.38 -21.46 52.95
CA ASP A 315 -0.59 -20.23 52.85
C ASP A 315 0.56 -20.38 51.85
N ALA A 316 1.32 -21.48 51.95
CA ALA A 316 2.40 -21.78 51.02
C ALA A 316 1.92 -21.85 49.55
N LYS A 317 0.72 -22.39 49.30
CA LYS A 317 0.14 -22.44 47.94
C LYS A 317 -0.29 -21.07 47.43
N ILE A 318 -0.85 -20.22 48.29
CA ILE A 318 -1.21 -18.84 47.90
C ILE A 318 0.05 -18.08 47.50
N SER A 319 1.13 -18.22 48.28
CA SER A 319 2.43 -17.65 47.94
C SER A 319 2.96 -18.16 46.60
N LEU A 320 2.90 -19.48 46.35
CA LEU A 320 3.35 -20.06 45.08
C LEU A 320 2.50 -19.58 43.89
N LYS A 321 1.17 -19.49 44.04
CA LYS A 321 0.29 -18.93 43.00
C LYS A 321 0.65 -17.48 42.67
N ARG A 322 0.91 -16.67 43.70
CA ARG A 322 1.35 -15.29 43.51
C ARG A 322 2.69 -15.24 42.77
N GLU A 323 3.66 -16.04 43.20
CA GLU A 323 4.97 -16.15 42.54
C GLU A 323 4.86 -16.61 41.08
N THR A 324 3.97 -17.56 40.77
CA THR A 324 3.70 -17.98 39.37
C THR A 324 3.12 -16.84 38.53
N ALA A 325 2.19 -16.05 39.08
CA ALA A 325 1.58 -14.93 38.37
C ALA A 325 2.61 -13.80 38.14
N ASP A 326 3.47 -13.54 39.13
CA ASP A 326 4.54 -12.56 39.04
C ASP A 326 5.58 -12.96 37.96
N ILE A 327 6.04 -14.23 37.96
CA ILE A 327 6.96 -14.75 36.94
C ILE A 327 6.32 -14.78 35.55
N GLN A 328 5.04 -15.14 35.46
CA GLN A 328 4.31 -15.12 34.20
C GLN A 328 4.25 -13.70 33.63
N THR A 329 4.00 -12.70 34.47
CA THR A 329 4.00 -11.28 34.08
C THR A 329 5.39 -10.85 33.63
N GLU A 330 6.45 -11.16 34.40
CA GLU A 330 7.84 -10.88 34.04
C GLU A 330 8.22 -11.49 32.68
N PHE A 331 7.79 -12.73 32.41
CA PHE A 331 8.00 -13.39 31.12
C PHE A 331 7.32 -12.67 29.95
N TYR A 332 6.04 -12.30 30.09
CA TYR A 332 5.33 -11.61 29.02
C TYR A 332 5.89 -10.22 28.74
N GLU A 333 6.27 -9.48 29.78
CA GLU A 333 6.92 -8.16 29.62
C GLU A 333 8.29 -8.28 28.93
N ALA A 334 9.13 -9.23 29.38
CA ALA A 334 10.43 -9.47 28.76
C ALA A 334 10.29 -9.89 27.29
N ARG A 335 9.31 -10.74 26.98
CA ARG A 335 8.98 -11.16 25.61
C ARG A 335 8.54 -9.99 24.74
N GLN A 336 7.64 -9.14 25.22
CA GLN A 336 7.18 -7.97 24.47
C GLN A 336 8.33 -7.01 24.15
N ASN A 337 9.19 -6.72 25.13
CA ASN A 337 10.35 -5.86 24.93
C ASN A 337 11.34 -6.45 23.92
N TYR A 338 11.57 -7.76 23.98
CA TYR A 338 12.33 -8.48 22.97
C TYR A 338 11.69 -8.35 21.57
N ASP A 339 10.40 -8.65 21.43
CA ASP A 339 9.69 -8.59 20.16
C ASP A 339 9.70 -7.18 19.54
N ILE A 340 9.53 -6.13 20.36
CA ILE A 340 9.58 -4.73 19.92
C ILE A 340 10.97 -4.39 19.39
N SER A 341 12.01 -4.67 20.17
CA SER A 341 13.40 -4.36 19.77
C SER A 341 13.86 -5.18 18.55
N HIS A 342 13.46 -6.44 18.46
CA HIS A 342 13.71 -7.30 17.30
C HIS A 342 13.04 -6.75 16.03
N LYS A 343 11.76 -6.36 16.10
CA LYS A 343 11.03 -5.79 14.96
C LYS A 343 11.61 -4.46 14.51
N TYR A 344 12.02 -3.61 15.45
CA TYR A 344 12.67 -2.34 15.09
C TYR A 344 13.93 -2.58 14.26
N LEU A 345 14.82 -3.51 14.67
CA LEU A 345 16.01 -3.85 13.88
C LEU A 345 15.67 -4.40 12.50
N ALA A 346 14.65 -5.25 12.40
CA ALA A 346 14.19 -5.79 11.11
C ALA A 346 13.67 -4.70 10.16
N VAL A 347 12.93 -3.71 10.66
CA VAL A 347 12.43 -2.57 9.87
C VAL A 347 13.58 -1.74 9.29
N VAL A 348 14.68 -1.60 10.04
CA VAL A 348 15.87 -0.87 9.56
C VAL A 348 16.75 -1.74 8.64
N GLY A 349 16.36 -2.99 8.37
CA GLY A 349 17.11 -3.90 7.51
C GLY A 349 18.35 -4.49 8.18
N VAL A 350 18.37 -4.54 9.52
CA VAL A 350 19.43 -5.17 10.30
C VAL A 350 18.95 -6.54 10.75
N GLU A 351 19.48 -7.59 10.12
CA GLU A 351 19.23 -8.97 10.54
C GLU A 351 20.17 -9.36 11.69
N CYS A 352 19.60 -9.83 12.80
CA CYS A 352 20.32 -10.34 13.96
C CYS A 352 19.70 -11.69 14.33
N GLU A 353 20.32 -12.80 13.92
CA GLU A 353 19.78 -14.14 14.18
C GLU A 353 19.85 -14.49 15.68
N PRO A 354 18.82 -15.15 16.25
CA PRO A 354 18.86 -15.67 17.62
C PRO A 354 20.02 -16.68 17.77
N GLY A 355 21.00 -16.36 18.62
CA GLY A 355 22.20 -17.18 18.84
C GLY A 355 23.34 -16.96 17.84
N GLY A 356 23.17 -16.08 16.84
CA GLY A 356 24.16 -15.80 15.81
C GLY A 356 24.76 -14.40 15.92
N ASP A 357 26.06 -14.34 16.25
CA ASP A 357 27.04 -13.37 15.77
C ASP A 357 26.57 -11.92 15.46
N CYS A 358 25.75 -11.27 16.30
CA CYS A 358 25.75 -9.79 16.36
C CYS A 358 27.10 -9.37 16.99
N LYS A 359 28.18 -9.54 16.22
CA LYS A 359 29.56 -9.33 16.67
C LYS A 359 29.65 -7.89 17.18
N ILE A 360 30.15 -7.78 18.42
CA ILE A 360 30.29 -6.52 19.17
C ILE A 360 31.05 -5.44 18.35
N HIS A 361 31.89 -5.86 17.40
CA HIS A 361 32.72 -4.99 16.56
C HIS A 361 31.97 -4.27 15.41
N GLU A 362 30.70 -4.59 15.16
CA GLU A 362 29.87 -3.96 14.10
C GLU A 362 28.51 -3.50 14.63
N LEU A 363 28.41 -3.24 15.94
CA LEU A 363 27.14 -2.87 16.58
C LEU A 363 26.55 -1.58 15.99
N GLY A 364 27.39 -0.62 15.59
CA GLY A 364 26.93 0.63 15.01
C GLY A 364 26.79 0.64 13.49
N THR A 365 27.11 -0.44 12.78
CA THR A 365 27.08 -0.41 11.30
C THR A 365 25.86 -1.13 10.73
N PHE A 366 25.35 -0.57 9.63
CA PHE A 366 24.34 -1.18 8.77
C PHE A 366 24.71 -0.94 7.30
N SER A 367 24.14 -1.76 6.43
CA SER A 367 24.41 -1.72 4.99
C SER A 367 23.16 -1.26 4.24
N ILE A 368 23.36 -0.45 3.20
CA ILE A 368 22.31 -0.01 2.30
C ILE A 368 22.40 -0.84 1.01
N TYR A 369 21.27 -1.38 0.57
CA TYR A 369 21.17 -2.29 -0.56
C TYR A 369 20.36 -1.70 -1.71
N SER A 370 20.61 -2.18 -2.93
CA SER A 370 19.80 -1.80 -4.09
C SER A 370 18.44 -2.51 -4.08
N PRO A 371 17.31 -1.79 -4.22
CA PRO A 371 15.99 -2.41 -4.28
C PRO A 371 15.65 -2.98 -5.68
N ILE A 372 16.38 -2.59 -6.71
CA ILE A 372 16.18 -2.98 -8.11
C ILE A 372 17.51 -3.35 -8.78
N ASP A 373 17.44 -4.05 -9.89
CA ASP A 373 18.56 -4.17 -10.83
C ASP A 373 18.69 -2.86 -11.62
N GLY A 374 19.91 -2.40 -11.90
CA GLY A 374 20.10 -1.17 -12.66
C GLY A 374 21.52 -0.63 -12.62
N ILE A 375 21.68 0.65 -12.92
CA ILE A 375 22.94 1.38 -12.86
C ILE A 375 22.81 2.51 -11.85
N VAL A 376 23.90 2.82 -11.13
CA VAL A 376 23.96 3.98 -10.24
C VAL A 376 24.04 5.27 -11.06
N ILE A 377 22.97 6.07 -11.02
CA ILE A 377 22.81 7.30 -11.83
C ILE A 377 23.27 8.53 -11.07
N GLU A 378 23.11 8.52 -9.74
CA GLU A 378 23.54 9.60 -8.86
C GLU A 378 24.12 8.99 -7.59
N ASN A 379 25.19 9.59 -7.08
CA ASN A 379 25.79 9.21 -5.80
C ASN A 379 26.17 10.48 -5.04
N ASN A 380 25.40 10.80 -4.00
CA ASN A 380 25.61 11.95 -3.13
C ASN A 380 26.38 11.57 -1.85
N ALA A 381 26.69 10.27 -1.67
CA ALA A 381 27.40 9.80 -0.49
C ALA A 381 28.89 10.15 -0.57
N VAL A 382 29.43 10.65 0.55
CA VAL A 382 30.85 10.94 0.72
C VAL A 382 31.36 10.17 1.92
N ILE A 383 32.46 9.43 1.79
CA ILE A 383 33.08 8.70 2.90
C ILE A 383 33.39 9.67 4.05
N GLY A 384 32.95 9.32 5.27
CA GLY A 384 33.05 10.16 6.46
C GLY A 384 31.98 11.25 6.57
N GLY A 385 31.23 11.51 5.49
CA GLY A 385 30.11 12.44 5.43
C GLY A 385 28.89 11.92 6.19
N SER A 386 28.02 12.85 6.60
CA SER A 386 26.76 12.55 7.28
C SER A 386 25.65 12.34 6.26
N ILE A 387 24.74 11.43 6.55
CA ILE A 387 23.51 11.19 5.79
C ILE A 387 22.31 11.25 6.74
N ASP A 388 21.18 11.75 6.22
CA ASP A 388 19.91 11.87 6.93
C ASP A 388 18.82 10.99 6.28
N THR A 389 17.60 11.08 6.78
CA THR A 389 16.44 10.28 6.33
C THR A 389 15.51 11.02 5.38
N GLN A 390 15.89 12.22 4.92
CA GLN A 390 15.10 13.06 4.02
C GLN A 390 15.71 13.13 2.63
N THR A 391 17.03 13.01 2.54
CA THR A 391 17.80 13.21 1.32
C THR A 391 18.21 11.88 0.70
N ALA A 392 18.02 11.73 -0.61
CA ALA A 392 18.48 10.57 -1.33
C ALA A 392 20.02 10.54 -1.39
N VAL A 393 20.60 9.44 -0.91
CA VAL A 393 22.07 9.25 -0.91
C VAL A 393 22.57 8.67 -2.23
N MET A 394 21.72 7.91 -2.91
CA MET A 394 22.05 7.27 -4.19
C MET A 394 20.78 7.05 -5.01
N CYS A 395 20.88 7.13 -6.33
CA CYS A 395 19.79 6.81 -7.25
C CYS A 395 20.23 5.66 -8.16
N VAL A 396 19.39 4.63 -8.26
CA VAL A 396 19.59 3.50 -9.16
C VAL A 396 18.44 3.48 -10.16
N GLY A 397 18.72 3.23 -11.42
CA GLY A 397 17.66 3.07 -12.42
C GLY A 397 18.08 2.17 -13.55
N ASP A 398 17.06 1.61 -14.20
CA ASP A 398 17.20 0.72 -15.32
C ASP A 398 17.20 1.52 -16.63
N TYR A 399 18.28 1.41 -17.41
CA TYR A 399 18.37 2.03 -18.73
C TYR A 399 17.65 1.23 -19.81
N ASP A 400 17.30 -0.03 -19.53
CA ASP A 400 16.62 -0.91 -20.48
C ASP A 400 15.09 -0.61 -20.50
N VAL A 401 14.58 0.18 -19.55
CA VAL A 401 13.17 0.62 -19.49
C VAL A 401 13.08 2.13 -19.37
N THR A 402 12.84 2.80 -20.50
CA THR A 402 12.74 4.26 -20.58
C THR A 402 11.31 4.69 -20.91
N ALA A 403 10.93 5.86 -20.37
CA ALA A 403 9.64 6.49 -20.60
C ALA A 403 9.86 7.87 -21.22
N ILE A 404 8.91 8.33 -22.01
CA ILE A 404 8.97 9.61 -22.69
C ILE A 404 7.81 10.46 -22.19
N ASP A 405 8.12 11.54 -21.49
CA ASP A 405 7.12 12.51 -21.04
C ASP A 405 6.93 13.56 -22.15
N ILE A 406 5.78 13.52 -22.81
CA ILE A 406 5.38 14.36 -23.95
C ILE A 406 4.52 15.52 -23.45
N ASP A 407 4.84 16.72 -23.90
CA ASP A 407 4.10 17.96 -23.65
C ASP A 407 3.07 18.24 -24.74
N ILE A 408 1.79 18.00 -24.45
CA ILE A 408 0.70 18.24 -25.40
C ILE A 408 0.05 19.59 -25.11
N TYR A 409 -0.01 20.46 -26.12
CA TYR A 409 -0.67 21.75 -26.01
C TYR A 409 -2.20 21.63 -26.05
N GLU A 410 -2.88 22.57 -25.38
CA GLU A 410 -4.34 22.64 -25.28
C GLU A 410 -5.08 22.49 -26.63
N LYS A 411 -4.54 23.10 -27.69
CA LYS A 411 -5.10 23.07 -29.05
C LYS A 411 -5.14 21.66 -29.68
N ASP A 412 -4.29 20.75 -29.22
CA ASP A 412 -4.13 19.41 -29.80
C ASP A 412 -4.77 18.31 -28.93
N LEU A 413 -5.31 18.65 -27.75
CA LEU A 413 -5.87 17.68 -26.80
C LEU A 413 -7.05 16.88 -27.34
N SER A 414 -7.86 17.46 -28.23
CA SER A 414 -8.99 16.76 -28.85
C SER A 414 -8.57 15.63 -29.80
N ARG A 415 -7.30 15.63 -30.22
CA ARG A 415 -6.76 14.72 -31.23
C ARG A 415 -5.87 13.65 -30.59
N VAL A 416 -5.37 13.87 -29.38
CA VAL A 416 -4.47 12.94 -28.69
C VAL A 416 -5.21 12.11 -27.65
N HIS A 417 -4.98 10.79 -27.68
CA HIS A 417 -5.63 9.81 -26.81
C HIS A 417 -4.65 8.70 -26.39
N ASN A 418 -4.94 8.04 -25.27
CA ASN A 418 -4.20 6.84 -24.84
C ASN A 418 -4.22 5.76 -25.92
N GLY A 419 -3.11 5.03 -26.04
CA GLY A 419 -2.94 3.94 -26.99
C GLY A 419 -2.49 4.36 -28.39
N GLN A 420 -2.40 5.67 -28.69
CA GLN A 420 -1.88 6.13 -29.97
C GLN A 420 -0.39 5.83 -30.13
N ARG A 421 0.02 5.60 -31.39
CA ARG A 421 1.42 5.40 -31.77
C ARG A 421 2.15 6.73 -31.79
N VAL A 422 3.39 6.72 -31.34
CA VAL A 422 4.31 7.85 -31.39
C VAL A 422 5.59 7.46 -32.10
N GLU A 423 6.05 8.35 -32.97
CA GLU A 423 7.35 8.29 -33.61
C GLU A 423 8.26 9.31 -32.94
N ILE A 424 9.37 8.85 -32.35
CA ILE A 424 10.32 9.69 -31.61
C ILE A 424 11.61 9.76 -32.40
N GLU A 425 12.06 10.97 -32.71
CA GLU A 425 13.36 11.19 -33.36
C GLU A 425 14.44 11.49 -32.32
N ASN A 426 15.51 10.71 -32.32
CA ASN A 426 16.66 10.95 -31.44
C ASN A 426 17.63 12.00 -32.01
N ILE A 427 18.63 12.43 -31.23
CA ILE A 427 19.68 13.35 -31.69
C ILE A 427 20.48 12.91 -32.94
N TYR A 428 20.37 11.64 -33.35
CA TYR A 428 21.07 11.08 -34.51
C TYR A 428 20.15 10.94 -35.74
N GLY A 429 18.92 11.45 -35.69
CA GLY A 429 17.93 11.37 -36.78
C GLY A 429 17.34 9.97 -36.99
N LYS A 430 17.46 9.08 -35.99
CA LYS A 430 16.80 7.77 -36.02
C LYS A 430 15.43 7.87 -35.35
N THR A 431 14.42 7.36 -36.04
CA THR A 431 13.06 7.28 -35.53
C THR A 431 12.86 5.98 -34.75
N ILE A 432 12.30 6.11 -33.55
CA ILE A 432 11.97 5.02 -32.63
C ILE A 432 10.47 5.03 -32.42
N ALA A 433 9.84 3.86 -32.52
CA ALA A 433 8.41 3.73 -32.30
C ALA A 433 8.09 3.52 -30.81
N GLY A 434 6.97 4.07 -30.38
CA GLY A 434 6.40 3.84 -29.07
C GLY A 434 4.89 4.05 -29.04
N ARG A 435 4.33 4.01 -27.84
CA ARG A 435 2.89 4.16 -27.61
C ARG A 435 2.59 4.97 -26.37
N ILE A 436 1.59 5.84 -26.45
CA ILE A 436 1.08 6.57 -25.29
C ILE A 436 0.37 5.59 -24.35
N THR A 437 0.90 5.39 -23.14
CA THR A 437 0.33 4.49 -22.12
C THR A 437 -0.43 5.26 -21.06
N TYR A 438 -0.12 6.54 -20.85
CA TYR A 438 -0.77 7.39 -19.88
C TYR A 438 -0.93 8.82 -20.37
N MET A 439 -2.02 9.47 -20.00
CA MET A 439 -2.23 10.91 -20.16
C MET A 439 -2.77 11.48 -18.86
N SER A 440 -2.16 12.58 -18.42
CA SER A 440 -2.62 13.37 -17.28
C SER A 440 -3.97 14.02 -17.58
N ASN A 441 -4.84 14.19 -16.59
CA ASN A 441 -6.02 15.05 -16.72
C ASN A 441 -5.80 16.45 -16.12
N ILE A 442 -4.58 16.72 -15.66
CA ILE A 442 -4.18 17.98 -15.01
C ILE A 442 -3.24 18.72 -15.95
N LEU A 443 -3.56 19.99 -16.23
CA LEU A 443 -2.72 20.91 -16.99
C LEU A 443 -1.61 21.49 -16.11
N GLU A 444 -0.39 21.52 -16.63
CA GLU A 444 0.70 22.27 -16.03
C GLU A 444 0.50 23.76 -16.29
N GLN A 445 0.28 24.54 -15.22
CA GLN A 445 -0.13 25.94 -15.32
C GLN A 445 0.92 26.83 -16.02
N ASN A 446 2.20 26.53 -15.82
CA ASN A 446 3.29 27.34 -16.36
C ASN A 446 3.45 27.19 -17.88
N THR A 447 3.28 25.97 -18.39
CA THR A 447 3.46 25.65 -19.81
C THR A 447 2.13 25.58 -20.57
N ARG A 448 1.00 25.50 -19.84
CA ARG A 448 -0.34 25.19 -20.38
C ARG A 448 -0.34 23.92 -21.24
N THR A 449 0.43 22.93 -20.81
CA THR A 449 0.52 21.62 -21.46
C THR A 449 -0.06 20.55 -20.56
N LEU A 450 -0.55 19.49 -21.20
CA LEU A 450 -0.98 18.26 -20.55
C LEU A 450 0.12 17.21 -20.78
N LYS A 451 0.56 16.56 -19.71
CA LYS A 451 1.61 15.54 -19.78
C LYS A 451 1.03 14.22 -20.27
N ALA A 452 1.52 13.73 -21.38
CA ALA A 452 1.35 12.33 -21.80
C ALA A 452 2.65 11.56 -21.57
N ARG A 453 2.54 10.28 -21.30
CA ARG A 453 3.68 9.37 -21.23
C ARG A 453 3.57 8.33 -22.32
N ALA A 454 4.65 8.16 -23.04
CA ALA A 454 4.83 7.06 -23.97
C ALA A 454 5.91 6.08 -23.51
N GLU A 455 5.67 4.81 -23.76
CA GLU A 455 6.64 3.73 -23.62
C GLU A 455 7.17 3.35 -25.01
N ILE A 456 8.43 2.93 -25.06
CA ILE A 456 9.14 2.61 -26.29
C ILE A 456 8.98 1.12 -26.61
N ASP A 457 8.64 0.80 -27.85
CA ASP A 457 8.41 -0.58 -28.28
C ASP A 457 9.74 -1.34 -28.48
N GLU A 458 10.76 -0.69 -29.05
CA GLU A 458 12.04 -1.33 -29.39
C GLU A 458 13.25 -0.40 -29.16
N ASN A 459 14.38 -0.98 -28.74
CA ASN A 459 15.68 -0.30 -28.59
C ASN A 459 15.67 0.99 -27.71
N PRO A 460 15.14 0.93 -26.48
CA PRO A 460 15.08 2.09 -25.57
C PRO A 460 16.45 2.69 -25.24
N SER A 461 17.52 1.90 -25.33
CA SER A 461 18.91 2.33 -25.10
C SER A 461 19.47 3.30 -26.14
N LEU A 462 18.78 3.50 -27.26
CA LEU A 462 19.14 4.52 -28.25
C LEU A 462 18.81 5.96 -27.79
N LEU A 463 17.97 6.09 -26.77
CA LEU A 463 17.58 7.36 -26.18
C LEU A 463 18.35 7.59 -24.88
N LYS A 464 18.91 8.77 -24.71
CA LYS A 464 19.60 9.12 -23.46
C LYS A 464 18.60 9.72 -22.49
N ILE A 465 18.66 9.29 -21.23
CA ILE A 465 17.86 9.93 -20.19
C ILE A 465 18.21 11.41 -20.07
N GLY A 466 17.18 12.26 -19.97
CA GLY A 466 17.30 13.71 -19.95
C GLY A 466 17.38 14.35 -21.34
N GLU A 467 17.41 13.56 -22.43
CA GLU A 467 17.37 14.07 -23.80
C GLU A 467 16.01 14.74 -24.09
N PHE A 468 16.06 15.90 -24.76
CA PHE A 468 14.88 16.54 -25.34
C PHE A 468 14.71 16.03 -26.77
N VAL A 469 13.54 15.46 -27.07
CA VAL A 469 13.24 14.84 -28.36
C VAL A 469 11.95 15.42 -28.93
N ASN A 470 11.83 15.41 -30.26
CA ASN A 470 10.57 15.69 -30.93
C ASN A 470 9.79 14.38 -31.09
N CYS A 471 8.50 14.42 -30.75
CA CYS A 471 7.61 13.29 -30.92
C CYS A 471 6.49 13.65 -31.89
N VAL A 472 6.28 12.77 -32.86
CA VAL A 472 5.17 12.83 -33.81
C VAL A 472 4.13 11.79 -33.39
N ILE A 473 3.01 12.27 -32.85
CA ILE A 473 1.87 11.44 -32.43
C ILE A 473 0.98 11.20 -33.64
N LEU A 474 0.66 9.94 -33.93
CA LEU A 474 -0.27 9.56 -34.99
C LEU A 474 -1.72 9.65 -34.45
N ALA A 475 -2.35 10.80 -34.65
CA ALA A 475 -3.62 11.18 -34.02
C ALA A 475 -4.85 10.50 -34.64
N ALA A 476 -4.92 10.43 -35.97
CA ALA A 476 -6.02 9.77 -36.68
C ALA A 476 -5.50 8.99 -37.88
N GLU A 477 -6.11 7.84 -38.16
CA GLU A 477 -5.81 7.01 -39.32
C GLU A 477 -6.92 7.19 -40.37
N ARG A 478 -6.53 7.54 -41.60
CA ARG A 478 -7.43 7.54 -42.76
C ARG A 478 -6.98 6.52 -43.78
N LYS A 479 -7.76 5.44 -43.90
CA LYS A 479 -7.52 4.38 -44.87
C LYS A 479 -8.02 4.79 -46.25
N ASN A 480 -7.28 4.40 -47.29
CA ASN A 480 -7.61 4.66 -48.68
C ASN A 480 -7.69 6.17 -49.03
N ALA A 481 -6.89 7.00 -48.37
CA ALA A 481 -6.76 8.41 -48.72
C ALA A 481 -5.98 8.54 -50.04
N VAL A 482 -6.50 9.32 -50.98
CA VAL A 482 -5.80 9.61 -52.24
C VAL A 482 -4.67 10.57 -51.94
N THR A 483 -3.42 10.19 -52.19
CA THR A 483 -2.27 11.05 -51.94
C THR A 483 -1.47 11.33 -53.20
N VAL A 484 -0.92 12.53 -53.23
CA VAL A 484 0.02 12.97 -54.25
C VAL A 484 1.31 13.46 -53.58
N PRO A 485 2.48 13.37 -54.24
CA PRO A 485 3.70 13.98 -53.75
C PRO A 485 3.50 15.48 -53.55
N GLN A 486 4.03 16.04 -52.45
CA GLN A 486 3.92 17.48 -52.18
C GLN A 486 4.47 18.33 -53.33
N ALA A 487 5.50 17.83 -54.02
CA ALA A 487 6.10 18.49 -55.19
C ALA A 487 5.11 18.71 -56.35
N ALA A 488 4.02 17.92 -56.45
CA ALA A 488 3.03 18.06 -57.51
C ALA A 488 2.06 19.23 -57.31
N ILE A 489 1.93 19.71 -56.07
CA ILE A 489 0.94 20.73 -55.69
C ILE A 489 1.49 22.13 -55.95
N ILE A 490 0.70 22.95 -56.65
CA ILE A 490 0.99 24.37 -56.88
C ILE A 490 -0.06 25.20 -56.14
N GLU A 491 0.40 26.28 -55.49
CA GLU A 491 -0.47 27.28 -54.88
C GLU A 491 -0.70 28.46 -55.83
N ASP A 492 -1.97 28.79 -56.07
CA ASP A 492 -2.44 29.84 -56.96
C ASP A 492 -3.47 30.69 -56.21
N GLY A 493 -3.03 31.84 -55.67
CA GLY A 493 -3.91 32.80 -54.98
C GLY A 493 -4.70 32.21 -53.80
N GLY A 494 -4.13 31.27 -53.06
CA GLY A 494 -4.76 30.60 -51.92
C GLY A 494 -5.63 29.38 -52.28
N ARG A 495 -5.67 28.98 -53.56
CA ARG A 495 -6.19 27.68 -54.00
C ARG A 495 -5.03 26.77 -54.41
N PHE A 496 -5.23 25.47 -54.29
CA PHE A 496 -4.24 24.47 -54.66
C PHE A 496 -4.66 23.81 -55.97
N LEU A 497 -3.69 23.50 -56.82
CA LEU A 497 -3.92 22.82 -58.09
C LEU A 497 -2.82 21.81 -58.38
N VAL A 498 -3.16 20.83 -59.21
CA VAL A 498 -2.23 19.85 -59.78
C VAL A 498 -2.47 19.74 -61.28
N TYR A 499 -1.47 19.26 -62.02
CA TYR A 499 -1.61 18.90 -63.42
C TYR A 499 -1.71 17.39 -63.55
N ILE A 500 -2.81 16.90 -64.11
CA ILE A 500 -3.04 15.47 -64.38
C ILE A 500 -2.75 15.19 -65.85
N LYS A 501 -1.99 14.15 -66.14
CA LYS A 501 -1.67 13.74 -67.51
C LYS A 501 -2.82 12.95 -68.11
N CYS A 502 -3.38 13.47 -69.20
CA CYS A 502 -4.46 12.87 -69.98
C CYS A 502 -3.92 12.47 -71.37
N GLY A 503 -3.31 11.28 -71.45
CA GLY A 503 -2.67 10.82 -72.69
C GLY A 503 -1.45 11.66 -73.06
N LYS A 504 -1.62 12.60 -73.99
CA LYS A 504 -0.58 13.54 -74.46
C LYS A 504 -0.80 15.00 -74.01
N SER A 505 -1.89 15.28 -73.30
CA SER A 505 -2.21 16.60 -72.74
C SER A 505 -2.14 16.59 -71.21
N TYR A 506 -2.21 17.77 -70.60
CA TYR A 506 -2.15 17.95 -69.15
C TYR A 506 -3.31 18.84 -68.68
N ASP A 507 -4.22 18.29 -67.89
CA ASP A 507 -5.37 19.03 -67.39
C ASP A 507 -5.05 19.73 -66.06
N LYS A 508 -5.39 21.02 -65.98
CA LYS A 508 -5.29 21.81 -64.74
C LYS A 508 -6.49 21.47 -63.85
N VAL A 509 -6.24 20.84 -62.70
CA VAL A 509 -7.29 20.48 -61.75
C VAL A 509 -7.06 21.17 -60.42
N TYR A 510 -8.04 21.95 -59.98
CA TYR A 510 -8.05 22.50 -58.63
C TYR A 510 -8.35 21.40 -57.63
N VAL A 511 -7.57 21.37 -56.55
CA VAL A 511 -7.63 20.32 -55.53
C VAL A 511 -7.87 20.91 -54.16
N LYS A 512 -8.57 20.14 -53.33
CA LYS A 512 -8.70 20.41 -51.90
C LYS A 512 -7.75 19.51 -51.14
N GLN A 513 -6.69 20.09 -50.58
CA GLN A 513 -5.73 19.35 -49.77
C GLN A 513 -6.34 18.99 -48.39
N GLY A 514 -5.99 17.80 -47.92
CA GLY A 514 -6.25 17.30 -46.58
C GLY A 514 -4.97 17.29 -45.75
N HIS A 515 -4.71 16.19 -45.04
CA HIS A 515 -3.57 16.08 -44.16
C HIS A 515 -2.26 15.86 -44.94
N LYS A 516 -1.19 16.52 -44.49
CA LYS A 516 0.17 16.27 -44.97
C LYS A 516 0.79 15.17 -44.13
N PHE A 517 1.38 14.17 -44.76
CA PHE A 517 2.05 13.07 -44.09
C PHE A 517 3.33 12.72 -44.85
N ARG A 518 4.49 12.90 -44.19
CA ARG A 518 5.82 12.77 -44.79
C ARG A 518 5.99 13.70 -46.00
N ASP A 519 6.30 13.16 -47.17
CA ASP A 519 6.50 13.87 -48.44
C ASP A 519 5.24 13.91 -49.32
N ARG A 520 4.11 13.38 -48.82
CA ARG A 520 2.85 13.28 -49.55
C ARG A 520 1.74 14.07 -48.87
N VAL A 521 0.75 14.44 -49.66
CA VAL A 521 -0.40 15.24 -49.23
C VAL A 521 -1.67 14.54 -49.67
N GLU A 522 -2.59 14.33 -48.73
CA GLU A 522 -3.94 13.84 -49.00
C GLU A 522 -4.70 14.85 -49.87
N ILE A 523 -5.38 14.36 -50.89
CA ILE A 523 -6.29 15.13 -51.73
C ILE A 523 -7.71 14.65 -51.43
N ILE A 524 -8.53 15.53 -50.87
CA ILE A 524 -9.93 15.25 -50.52
C ILE A 524 -10.81 15.30 -51.78
N GLU A 525 -10.53 16.25 -52.67
CA GLU A 525 -11.30 16.50 -53.89
C GLU A 525 -10.35 16.85 -55.04
N GLY A 526 -10.63 16.32 -56.24
CA GLY A 526 -9.98 16.69 -57.51
C GLY A 526 -9.10 15.62 -58.14
N VAL A 527 -8.58 14.65 -57.38
CA VAL A 527 -7.69 13.58 -57.90
C VAL A 527 -8.25 12.21 -57.53
N LYS A 528 -8.17 11.24 -58.45
CA LYS A 528 -8.57 9.85 -58.23
C LYS A 528 -7.33 8.94 -58.09
N PRO A 529 -7.45 7.79 -57.40
CA PRO A 529 -6.38 6.80 -57.38
C PRO A 529 -6.00 6.36 -58.81
N GLY A 530 -4.71 6.37 -59.12
CA GLY A 530 -4.17 6.00 -60.42
C GLY A 530 -3.90 7.16 -61.38
N ASP A 531 -4.40 8.36 -61.10
CA ASP A 531 -4.14 9.55 -61.91
C ASP A 531 -2.63 9.89 -61.91
N GLU A 532 -2.06 10.16 -63.09
CA GLU A 532 -0.65 10.56 -63.22
C GLU A 532 -0.51 12.08 -63.01
N VAL A 533 -0.01 12.48 -61.85
CA VAL A 533 0.21 13.90 -61.49
C VAL A 533 1.63 14.35 -61.81
N VAL A 534 1.79 15.57 -62.33
CA VAL A 534 3.09 16.14 -62.68
C VAL A 534 3.82 16.62 -61.42
N THR A 535 4.98 16.04 -61.10
CA THR A 535 5.81 16.39 -59.94
C THR A 535 6.98 17.31 -60.31
N VAL A 536 7.54 17.18 -61.51
CA VAL A 536 8.65 18.02 -62.01
C VAL A 536 8.20 18.76 -63.26
N GLY A 537 8.47 20.07 -63.31
CA GLY A 537 8.11 20.96 -64.43
C GLY A 537 6.64 21.44 -64.39
N ASN A 538 5.91 21.13 -63.32
CA ASN A 538 4.55 21.62 -63.07
C ASN A 538 4.44 23.16 -63.06
N TYR A 539 5.44 23.89 -62.55
CA TYR A 539 5.47 25.36 -62.60
C TYR A 539 5.61 25.92 -64.02
N GLN A 540 6.24 25.18 -64.95
CA GLN A 540 6.35 25.61 -66.34
C GLN A 540 4.97 25.55 -67.02
N LEU A 541 4.22 24.47 -66.77
CA LEU A 541 2.82 24.34 -67.19
C LEU A 541 1.95 25.46 -66.61
N PHE A 542 2.15 25.79 -65.33
CA PHE A 542 1.46 26.91 -64.67
C PHE A 542 1.71 28.25 -65.37
N ASN A 543 2.98 28.61 -65.58
CA ASN A 543 3.35 29.87 -66.22
C ASN A 543 2.86 29.97 -67.67
N MET A 544 2.88 28.86 -68.41
CA MET A 544 2.36 28.80 -69.78
C MET A 544 0.83 28.94 -69.81
N SER A 545 0.12 28.36 -68.85
CA SER A 545 -1.34 28.52 -68.71
C SER A 545 -1.76 29.94 -68.32
N MET A 546 -0.91 30.66 -67.57
CA MET A 546 -1.13 32.07 -67.19
C MET A 546 -0.87 33.07 -68.32
N SER A 547 0.02 32.74 -69.27
CA SER A 547 0.43 33.65 -70.36
C SER A 547 -0.55 33.66 -71.56
N ASN A 548 -1.79 33.19 -71.37
CA ASN A 548 -2.87 33.14 -72.37
C ASN A 548 -2.48 32.48 -73.71
N LYS A 549 -1.60 31.46 -73.66
CA LYS A 549 -1.14 30.68 -74.81
C LYS A 549 -1.68 29.24 -74.83
N LEU A 550 -2.61 28.90 -73.94
CA LEU A 550 -3.10 27.54 -73.75
C LEU A 550 -4.60 27.54 -73.39
N GLU A 551 -5.44 27.12 -74.34
CA GLU A 551 -6.76 26.57 -74.03
C GLU A 551 -6.55 25.14 -73.53
N LEU A 552 -6.54 24.98 -72.20
CA LEU A 552 -6.54 23.66 -71.55
C LEU A 552 -7.98 23.31 -71.19
N SER A 553 -8.69 22.68 -72.13
CA SER A 553 -9.93 21.97 -71.85
C SER A 553 -9.96 20.65 -72.60
N CYS A 554 -9.99 19.54 -71.86
CA CYS A 554 -10.27 18.22 -72.38
C CYS A 554 -11.79 17.97 -72.29
N ASP A 555 -12.48 17.96 -73.44
CA ASP A 555 -13.92 17.64 -73.53
C ASP A 555 -14.24 16.14 -73.34
N SER A 556 -13.27 15.32 -72.90
CA SER A 556 -13.37 13.85 -72.91
C SER A 556 -13.69 13.21 -71.56
N CYS A 557 -13.92 13.98 -70.50
CA CYS A 557 -14.26 13.45 -69.17
C CYS A 557 -15.60 14.02 -68.69
N LYS A 558 -16.70 13.50 -69.25
CA LYS A 558 -18.03 13.52 -68.63
C LYS A 558 -18.48 12.09 -68.36
#